data_AF-A0ABD5KLX3-F1
#
_entry.id   AF-A0ABD5KLX3-F1
#
_cell.length_a   1.000
_cell.length_b   1.000
_cell.length_c   1.000
_cell.angle_alpha   90.00
_cell.angle_beta   90.00
_cell.angle_gamma   90.00
#
_symmetry.space_group_name_H-M   'P 1'
#
loop_
_entity.id
_entity.type
_entity.pdbx_description
1 polymer ?
#
loop_
_entity_poly.entity_id
_entity_poly.type
_entity_poly.pdbx_seq_one_letter_code
_entity_poly.pdbx_strand_id
1 'polypeptide(L)'
;MNQKNPAIIPLKRGQVHFQDIIKLEEGQLSKIVAISVTRTQKEWLHKDTNGLKVILTPEQKRAVLDFKNKVVEDVTAKQLIEEDYLRFPPHAIKRLNYRLHNQHPDDIPTSEELIRLAQAVIDSAEVKDAQWKGRGNLSYQFLSTYDAKVILMSLVFTDAVLVITIVVPKEGPPKKEFGFNLGEIMTYRRHEKRKSSPFQK
;
A
#
# COMPACT_ATOMS: atom_id res chain seq x y z
N MET A 1 -5.02 20.77 -6.61
CA MET A 1 -5.66 21.90 -5.89
C MET A 1 -5.82 21.48 -4.44
N ASN A 2 -5.14 22.13 -3.49
CA ASN A 2 -5.32 21.83 -2.06
C ASN A 2 -6.64 22.43 -1.57
N GLN A 3 -7.44 21.63 -0.84
CA GLN A 3 -8.60 22.16 -0.12
C GLN A 3 -8.11 23.25 0.84
N LYS A 4 -8.71 24.46 0.76
CA LYS A 4 -8.30 25.60 1.58
C LYS A 4 -8.46 25.39 3.09
N ASN A 5 -9.25 24.39 3.51
CA ASN A 5 -9.39 23.96 4.90
C ASN A 5 -9.48 22.43 4.95
N PRO A 6 -8.66 21.74 5.78
CA PRO A 6 -8.77 20.29 5.95
C PRO A 6 -10.09 19.95 6.65
N ALA A 7 -10.76 18.88 6.22
CA ALA A 7 -11.93 18.36 6.91
C ALA A 7 -11.51 17.72 8.25
N ILE A 8 -12.26 17.92 9.33
CA ILE A 8 -11.93 17.31 10.62
C ILE A 8 -12.73 16.03 10.79
N ILE A 9 -12.06 14.90 10.96
CA ILE A 9 -12.69 13.60 11.24
C ILE A 9 -12.54 13.30 12.74
N PRO A 10 -13.63 13.24 13.52
CA PRO A 10 -13.56 12.90 14.93
C PRO A 10 -13.24 11.42 15.12
N LEU A 11 -12.47 11.09 16.15
CA LEU A 11 -12.17 9.71 16.55
C LEU A 11 -12.75 9.43 17.94
N LYS A 12 -12.68 8.18 18.41
CA LYS A 12 -13.04 7.82 19.79
C LYS A 12 -12.30 8.67 20.83
N ARG A 13 -11.05 9.02 20.52
CA ARG A 13 -10.21 9.94 21.29
C ARG A 13 -9.39 10.78 20.31
N GLY A 14 -9.64 12.08 20.29
CA GLY A 14 -8.99 13.03 19.40
C GLY A 14 -9.66 13.17 18.03
N GLN A 15 -8.92 13.74 17.09
CA GLN A 15 -9.39 14.01 15.73
C GLN A 15 -8.24 13.86 14.73
N VAL A 16 -8.59 13.70 13.46
CA VAL A 16 -7.64 13.66 12.35
C VAL A 16 -8.01 14.76 11.36
N HIS A 17 -7.01 15.51 10.91
CA HIS A 17 -7.18 16.49 9.85
C HIS A 17 -7.07 15.75 8.53
N PHE A 18 -8.18 15.68 7.81
CA PHE A 18 -8.29 15.05 6.51
C PHE A 18 -7.97 16.05 5.41
N GLN A 19 -6.85 15.81 4.76
CA GLN A 19 -6.35 16.55 3.61
C GLN A 19 -5.85 15.54 2.58
N ASP A 20 -6.45 15.59 1.41
CA ASP A 20 -6.30 14.55 0.41
C ASP A 20 -6.26 15.16 -1.00
N ILE A 21 -5.73 14.41 -1.98
CA ILE A 21 -5.57 14.87 -3.35
C ILE A 21 -6.91 15.03 -4.08
N ILE A 22 -7.97 14.40 -3.58
CA ILE A 22 -9.34 14.59 -4.04
C ILE A 22 -10.22 15.23 -2.97
N LYS A 23 -11.34 15.80 -3.41
CA LYS A 23 -12.43 16.17 -2.52
C LYS A 23 -13.41 15.02 -2.39
N LEU A 24 -13.65 14.61 -1.14
CA LEU A 24 -14.72 13.67 -0.82
C LEU A 24 -16.07 14.36 -0.94
N GLU A 25 -17.05 13.62 -1.44
CA GLU A 25 -18.45 14.01 -1.38
C GLU A 25 -18.96 13.95 0.07
N GLU A 26 -19.99 14.74 0.37
CA GLU A 26 -20.59 14.79 1.70
C GLU A 26 -21.04 13.40 2.19
N GLY A 27 -21.64 12.59 1.31
CA GLY A 27 -22.05 11.23 1.65
C GLY A 27 -20.87 10.28 1.96
N GLN A 28 -19.71 10.47 1.32
CA GLN A 28 -18.50 9.70 1.62
C GLN A 28 -17.91 10.12 2.96
N LEU A 29 -17.80 11.44 3.20
CA LEU A 29 -17.27 11.98 4.44
C LEU A 29 -18.15 11.61 5.64
N SER A 30 -19.47 11.73 5.52
CA SER A 30 -20.43 11.35 6.57
C SER A 30 -20.31 9.88 6.95
N LYS A 31 -20.08 8.97 5.98
CA LYS A 31 -19.82 7.55 6.26
C LYS A 31 -18.53 7.34 7.05
N ILE A 32 -17.48 8.09 6.72
CA ILE A 32 -16.22 8.03 7.46
C ILE A 32 -16.43 8.50 8.89
N VAL A 33 -17.06 9.66 9.08
CA VAL A 33 -17.34 10.25 10.40
C VAL A 33 -18.19 9.35 11.28
N ALA A 34 -19.23 8.72 10.73
CA ALA A 34 -20.12 7.83 11.48
C ALA A 34 -19.38 6.63 12.07
N ILE A 35 -18.35 6.11 11.38
CA ILE A 35 -17.61 4.92 11.80
C ILE A 35 -16.34 5.32 12.58
N SER A 36 -15.74 6.46 12.29
CA SER A 36 -14.44 6.89 12.84
C SER A 36 -14.44 7.01 14.36
N VAL A 37 -15.55 7.44 14.95
CA VAL A 37 -15.74 7.62 16.39
C VAL A 37 -15.72 6.33 17.21
N THR A 38 -15.83 5.17 16.54
CA THR A 38 -15.83 3.85 17.22
C THR A 38 -14.44 3.39 17.66
N ARG A 39 -13.37 3.99 17.13
CA ARG A 39 -11.98 3.59 17.35
C ARG A 39 -11.07 4.80 17.57
N THR A 40 -10.03 4.60 18.37
CA THR A 40 -8.88 5.50 18.50
C THR A 40 -8.01 5.47 17.26
N GLN A 41 -7.15 6.46 17.07
CA GLN A 41 -6.24 6.49 15.93
C GLN A 41 -5.32 5.26 15.90
N LYS A 42 -4.82 4.82 17.06
CA LYS A 42 -3.99 3.62 17.19
C LYS A 42 -4.72 2.35 16.73
N GLU A 43 -5.99 2.21 17.09
CA GLU A 43 -6.83 1.06 16.68
C GLU A 43 -7.11 1.08 15.18
N TRP A 44 -7.33 2.26 14.58
CA TRP A 44 -7.46 2.41 13.14
C TRP A 44 -6.17 2.00 12.40
N LEU A 45 -5.02 2.46 12.89
CA LEU A 45 -3.72 2.20 12.28
C LEU A 45 -3.21 0.77 12.52
N HIS A 46 -3.87 -0.01 13.37
CA HIS A 46 -3.45 -1.36 13.69
C HIS A 46 -3.43 -2.28 12.45
N LYS A 47 -2.46 -3.19 12.37
CA LYS A 47 -2.26 -4.05 11.18
C LYS A 47 -3.48 -4.92 10.85
N ASP A 48 -4.16 -5.42 11.88
CA ASP A 48 -5.32 -6.31 11.75
C ASP A 48 -6.64 -5.58 11.50
N THR A 49 -6.66 -4.24 11.66
CA THR A 49 -7.85 -3.44 11.40
C THR A 49 -7.98 -3.20 9.89
N ASN A 50 -9.11 -3.61 9.32
CA ASN A 50 -9.45 -3.27 7.93
C ASN A 50 -9.78 -1.78 7.82
N GLY A 51 -9.29 -1.14 6.76
CA GLY A 51 -9.67 0.24 6.43
C GLY A 51 -11.14 0.33 6.00
N LEU A 52 -11.73 1.51 6.17
CA LEU A 52 -13.05 1.81 5.64
C LEU A 52 -12.95 2.03 4.13
N LYS A 53 -13.66 1.22 3.35
CA LYS A 53 -13.70 1.38 1.89
C LYS A 53 -14.47 2.64 1.50
N VAL A 54 -13.86 3.43 0.63
CA VAL A 54 -14.46 4.62 0.01
C VAL A 54 -14.67 4.32 -1.48
N ILE A 55 -15.93 4.35 -1.90
CA ILE A 55 -16.29 4.14 -3.31
C ILE A 55 -16.07 5.46 -4.04
N LEU A 56 -15.07 5.49 -4.92
CA LEU A 56 -14.74 6.67 -5.72
C LEU A 56 -15.69 6.84 -6.91
N THR A 57 -16.05 8.08 -7.22
CA THR A 57 -16.73 8.40 -8.49
C THR A 57 -15.76 8.31 -9.67
N PRO A 58 -16.25 8.22 -10.92
CA PRO A 58 -15.40 8.26 -12.11
C PRO A 58 -14.49 9.50 -12.16
N GLU A 59 -15.01 10.66 -11.75
CA GLU A 59 -14.28 11.94 -11.71
C GLU A 59 -13.17 11.91 -10.66
N GLN A 60 -13.46 11.36 -9.47
CA GLN A 60 -12.45 11.17 -8.43
C GLN A 60 -11.35 10.20 -8.86
N LYS A 61 -11.70 9.10 -9.52
CA LYS A 61 -10.71 8.15 -10.07
C LYS A 61 -9.81 8.82 -11.10
N ARG A 62 -10.39 9.62 -12.00
CA ARG A 62 -9.62 10.39 -12.99
C ARG A 62 -8.69 11.39 -12.29
N ALA A 63 -9.18 12.14 -11.31
CA ALA A 63 -8.35 13.10 -10.56
C ALA A 63 -7.17 12.43 -9.83
N VAL A 64 -7.36 11.22 -9.28
CA VAL A 64 -6.28 10.43 -8.67
C VAL A 64 -5.25 10.00 -9.72
N LEU A 65 -5.70 9.53 -10.88
CA LEU A 65 -4.82 9.18 -12.00
C LEU A 65 -4.03 10.37 -12.51
N ASP A 66 -4.70 11.50 -12.74
CA ASP A 66 -4.08 12.74 -13.22
C ASP A 66 -3.03 13.24 -12.22
N PHE A 67 -3.32 13.17 -10.91
CA PHE A 67 -2.33 13.52 -9.90
C PHE A 67 -1.13 12.57 -9.91
N LYS A 68 -1.35 11.25 -9.99
CA LYS A 68 -0.26 10.26 -10.11
C LYS A 68 0.59 10.52 -11.36
N ASN A 69 -0.06 10.71 -12.50
CA ASN A 69 0.62 10.97 -13.77
C ASN A 69 1.46 12.25 -13.69
N LYS A 70 0.94 13.32 -13.09
CA LYS A 70 1.69 14.55 -12.88
C LYS A 70 2.92 14.36 -11.98
N VAL A 71 2.82 13.53 -10.94
CA VAL A 71 3.96 13.24 -10.05
C VAL A 71 5.07 12.48 -10.79
N VAL A 72 4.73 11.68 -11.80
CA VAL A 72 5.69 10.82 -12.51
C VAL A 72 6.01 11.30 -13.94
N GLU A 73 5.47 12.43 -14.39
CA GLU A 73 5.46 12.87 -15.79
C GLU A 73 6.86 12.98 -16.40
N ASP A 74 7.85 13.43 -15.60
CA ASP A 74 9.23 13.65 -16.04
C ASP A 74 10.24 12.84 -15.22
N VAL A 75 9.80 11.77 -14.55
CA VAL A 75 10.64 11.00 -13.63
C VAL A 75 10.73 9.55 -14.10
N THR A 76 11.95 9.07 -14.32
CA THR A 76 12.17 7.65 -14.64
C THR A 76 11.92 6.76 -13.43
N ALA A 77 11.59 5.49 -13.66
CA ALA A 77 11.43 4.51 -12.59
C ALA A 77 12.65 4.42 -11.65
N LYS A 78 13.86 4.62 -12.19
CA LYS A 78 15.10 4.67 -11.41
C LYS A 78 15.14 5.90 -10.50
N GLN A 79 14.84 7.07 -11.03
CA GLN A 79 14.80 8.31 -10.24
C GLN A 79 13.70 8.27 -9.18
N LEU A 80 12.56 7.63 -9.43
CA LEU A 80 11.52 7.45 -8.41
C LEU A 80 12.06 6.74 -7.16
N ILE A 81 13.00 5.80 -7.32
CA ILE A 81 13.63 5.08 -6.22
C ILE A 81 14.80 5.87 -5.62
N GLU A 82 15.71 6.35 -6.46
CA GLU A 82 16.97 6.98 -6.02
C GLU A 82 16.78 8.37 -5.41
N GLU A 83 15.78 9.13 -5.88
CA GLU A 83 15.46 10.47 -5.38
C GLU A 83 14.33 10.46 -4.32
N ASP A 84 13.98 9.29 -3.79
CA ASP A 84 13.00 9.11 -2.70
C ASP A 84 11.55 9.60 -3.00
N TYR A 85 11.19 9.80 -4.28
CA TYR A 85 9.81 10.09 -4.68
C TYR A 85 8.86 8.90 -4.45
N LEU A 86 9.39 7.67 -4.43
CA LEU A 86 8.66 6.44 -4.18
C LEU A 86 9.23 5.71 -2.98
N ARG A 87 8.44 5.61 -1.90
CA ARG A 87 8.87 4.96 -0.66
C ARG A 87 8.10 3.68 -0.40
N PHE A 88 8.83 2.67 0.07
CA PHE A 88 8.28 1.41 0.53
C PHE A 88 8.44 1.33 2.04
N PRO A 89 7.35 1.33 2.82
CA PRO A 89 7.42 1.04 4.24
C PRO A 89 8.05 -0.35 4.47
N PRO A 90 8.76 -0.57 5.60
CA PRO A 90 9.44 -1.85 5.85
C PRO A 90 8.52 -3.08 5.72
N HIS A 91 7.27 -2.97 6.17
CA HIS A 91 6.30 -4.06 6.06
C HIS A 91 5.83 -4.31 4.62
N ALA A 92 5.88 -3.30 3.74
CA ALA A 92 5.57 -3.44 2.32
C ALA A 92 6.69 -4.20 1.61
N ILE A 93 7.95 -3.89 1.92
CA ILE A 93 9.14 -4.61 1.44
C ILE A 93 9.04 -6.11 1.79
N LYS A 94 8.77 -6.43 3.06
CA LYS A 94 8.64 -7.85 3.49
C LYS A 94 7.55 -8.59 2.72
N ARG A 95 6.43 -7.92 2.47
CA ARG A 95 5.31 -8.50 1.72
C ARG A 95 5.62 -8.65 0.23
N LEU A 96 6.45 -7.79 -0.32
CA LEU A 96 6.87 -7.84 -1.72
C LEU A 96 7.53 -9.18 -2.03
N ASN A 97 8.58 -9.53 -1.30
CA ASN A 97 9.39 -10.73 -1.53
C ASN A 97 8.56 -12.00 -1.38
N TYR A 98 7.74 -12.04 -0.33
CA TYR A 98 6.85 -13.17 -0.12
C TYR A 98 5.82 -13.30 -1.24
N ARG A 99 5.19 -12.20 -1.67
CA ARG A 99 4.03 -12.28 -2.58
C ARG A 99 4.39 -12.35 -4.06
N LEU A 100 5.45 -11.66 -4.49
CA LEU A 100 5.86 -11.65 -5.90
C LEU A 100 6.81 -12.79 -6.21
N HIS A 101 7.73 -13.08 -5.29
CA HIS A 101 8.84 -14.00 -5.53
C HIS A 101 8.74 -15.32 -4.75
N ASN A 102 7.76 -15.45 -3.85
CA ASN A 102 7.64 -16.58 -2.92
C ASN A 102 8.94 -16.82 -2.12
N GLN A 103 9.65 -15.71 -1.84
CA GLN A 103 10.91 -15.66 -1.10
C GLN A 103 10.66 -15.41 0.40
N HIS A 104 11.71 -15.50 1.22
CA HIS A 104 11.58 -15.26 2.64
C HIS A 104 11.26 -13.77 2.89
N PRO A 105 10.34 -13.42 3.81
CA PRO A 105 9.96 -12.02 4.04
C PRO A 105 11.10 -11.11 4.50
N ASP A 106 12.16 -11.67 5.04
CA ASP A 106 13.35 -10.91 5.47
C ASP A 106 14.44 -10.82 4.39
N ASP A 107 14.23 -11.43 3.21
CA ASP A 107 15.09 -11.17 2.05
C ASP A 107 14.94 -9.69 1.65
N ILE A 108 15.96 -9.11 1.04
CA ILE A 108 15.94 -7.71 0.58
C ILE A 108 15.66 -7.72 -0.92
N PRO A 109 14.62 -7.01 -1.42
CA PRO A 109 14.42 -6.87 -2.85
C PRO A 109 15.63 -6.19 -3.48
N THR A 110 16.05 -6.68 -4.64
CA THR A 110 17.11 -6.06 -5.43
C THR A 110 16.68 -4.68 -5.92
N SER A 111 17.65 -3.79 -6.18
CA SER A 111 17.36 -2.48 -6.76
C SER A 111 16.61 -2.59 -8.10
N GLU A 112 16.92 -3.60 -8.91
CA GLU A 112 16.23 -3.85 -10.18
C GLU A 112 14.74 -4.21 -9.99
N GLU A 113 14.40 -4.98 -8.95
CA GLU A 113 13.00 -5.28 -8.61
C GLU A 113 12.25 -4.03 -8.16
N LEU A 114 12.87 -3.20 -7.33
CA LEU A 114 12.29 -1.92 -6.91
C LEU A 114 12.05 -0.98 -8.09
N ILE A 115 13.00 -0.91 -9.03
CA ILE A 115 12.87 -0.12 -10.27
C ILE A 115 11.74 -0.67 -11.13
N ARG A 116 11.62 -1.99 -11.31
CA ARG A 116 10.51 -2.59 -12.07
C ARG A 116 9.14 -2.32 -11.42
N LEU A 117 9.07 -2.26 -10.09
CA LEU A 117 7.86 -1.87 -9.37
C LEU A 117 7.54 -0.39 -9.53
N ALA A 118 8.55 0.47 -9.50
CA ALA A 118 8.37 1.89 -9.80
C ALA A 118 7.84 2.07 -11.22
N GLN A 119 8.34 1.30 -12.19
CA GLN A 119 7.80 1.28 -13.55
C GLN A 119 6.33 0.85 -13.57
N ALA A 120 5.96 -0.19 -12.81
CA ALA A 120 4.56 -0.60 -12.69
C ALA A 120 3.66 0.51 -12.10
N VAL A 121 4.18 1.38 -11.21
CA VAL A 121 3.44 2.57 -10.75
C VAL A 121 3.25 3.57 -11.87
N ILE A 122 4.29 3.87 -12.64
CA ILE A 122 4.20 4.76 -13.81
C ILE A 122 3.14 4.23 -14.78
N ASP A 123 3.20 2.95 -15.12
CA ASP A 123 2.33 2.33 -16.12
C ASP A 123 0.89 2.09 -15.64
N SER A 124 0.62 2.23 -14.33
CA SER A 124 -0.71 1.99 -13.78
C SER A 124 -1.73 3.02 -14.30
N ALA A 125 -2.73 2.52 -15.04
CA ALA A 125 -3.74 3.35 -15.71
C ALA A 125 -5.13 3.26 -15.06
N GLU A 126 -5.32 2.41 -14.05
CA GLU A 126 -6.62 2.18 -13.42
C GLU A 126 -6.56 2.32 -11.90
N VAL A 127 -7.47 3.12 -11.35
CA VAL A 127 -7.76 3.21 -9.90
C VAL A 127 -9.01 2.39 -9.59
N LYS A 128 -8.83 1.35 -8.77
CA LYS A 128 -9.89 0.41 -8.39
C LYS A 128 -10.78 0.96 -7.28
N ASP A 129 -10.18 1.23 -6.12
CA ASP A 129 -10.87 1.74 -4.93
C ASP A 129 -9.95 2.59 -4.04
N ALA A 130 -10.54 3.18 -2.99
CA ALA A 130 -9.81 3.88 -1.95
C ALA A 130 -10.21 3.35 -0.57
N GLN A 131 -9.33 3.53 0.41
CA GLN A 131 -9.57 3.16 1.80
C GLN A 131 -9.08 4.26 2.73
N TRP A 132 -9.84 4.49 3.80
CA TRP A 132 -9.44 5.33 4.91
C TRP A 132 -9.12 4.48 6.14
N LYS A 133 -7.97 4.73 6.77
CA LYS A 133 -7.49 3.93 7.91
C LYS A 133 -7.00 4.81 9.07
N GLY A 134 -7.73 5.88 9.39
CA GLY A 134 -7.37 6.79 10.50
C GLY A 134 -6.19 7.72 10.22
N ARG A 135 -5.79 7.87 8.95
CA ARG A 135 -4.79 8.84 8.49
C ARG A 135 -5.48 10.09 7.95
N GLY A 136 -4.70 11.16 7.77
CA GLY A 136 -5.18 12.40 7.14
C GLY A 136 -5.51 12.26 5.65
N ASN A 137 -5.24 11.12 5.03
CA ASN A 137 -5.45 10.87 3.61
C ASN A 137 -5.99 9.47 3.35
N LEU A 138 -6.36 9.21 2.10
CA LEU A 138 -6.76 7.91 1.59
C LEU A 138 -5.54 7.12 1.10
N SER A 139 -5.67 5.81 1.17
CA SER A 139 -4.85 4.88 0.38
C SER A 139 -5.65 4.43 -0.82
N TYR A 140 -5.07 4.51 -2.01
CA TYR A 140 -5.70 4.16 -3.28
C TYR A 140 -5.17 2.83 -3.79
N GLN A 141 -6.05 1.99 -4.33
CA GLN A 141 -5.65 0.76 -4.99
C GLN A 141 -5.56 0.99 -6.49
N PHE A 142 -4.36 0.85 -7.03
CA PHE A 142 -4.08 0.87 -8.45
C PHE A 142 -3.97 -0.54 -8.99
N LEU A 143 -4.49 -0.76 -10.19
CA LEU A 143 -4.25 -1.97 -10.96
C LEU A 143 -3.04 -1.73 -11.87
N SER A 144 -2.09 -2.66 -11.86
CA SER A 144 -0.95 -2.64 -12.77
C SER A 144 -0.50 -4.06 -13.12
N THR A 145 0.54 -4.16 -13.93
CA THR A 145 1.16 -5.40 -14.34
C THR A 145 2.63 -5.40 -13.93
N TYR A 146 3.09 -6.52 -13.37
CA TYR A 146 4.48 -6.76 -13.02
C TYR A 146 4.86 -8.17 -13.45
N ASP A 147 5.91 -8.32 -14.27
CA ASP A 147 6.34 -9.61 -14.84
C ASP A 147 5.16 -10.41 -15.42
N ALA A 148 4.35 -9.76 -16.27
CA ALA A 148 3.13 -10.30 -16.90
C ALA A 148 2.01 -10.73 -15.92
N LYS A 149 2.13 -10.44 -14.63
CA LYS A 149 1.10 -10.71 -13.62
C LYS A 149 0.35 -9.44 -13.25
N VAL A 150 -0.97 -9.54 -13.15
CA VAL A 150 -1.79 -8.46 -12.64
C VAL A 150 -1.58 -8.29 -11.14
N ILE A 151 -1.16 -7.10 -10.74
CA ILE A 151 -0.92 -6.72 -9.35
C ILE A 151 -1.84 -5.58 -8.91
N LEU A 152 -2.20 -5.57 -7.63
CA LEU A 152 -2.84 -4.46 -6.95
C LEU A 152 -1.83 -3.75 -6.07
N MET A 153 -1.64 -2.45 -6.29
CA MET A 153 -0.73 -1.61 -5.52
C MET A 153 -1.52 -0.62 -4.67
N SER A 154 -1.26 -0.58 -3.37
CA SER A 154 -1.83 0.43 -2.48
C SER A 154 -0.89 1.63 -2.38
N LEU A 155 -1.29 2.77 -2.94
CA LEU A 155 -0.54 4.03 -2.94
C LEU A 155 -1.15 5.03 -1.96
N VAL A 156 -0.30 5.71 -1.21
CA VAL A 156 -0.66 6.87 -0.39
C VAL A 156 0.15 8.06 -0.89
N PHE A 157 -0.48 9.22 -1.05
CA PHE A 157 0.19 10.45 -1.48
C PHE A 157 0.48 11.33 -0.27
N THR A 158 1.76 11.65 -0.05
CA THR A 158 2.23 12.52 1.03
C THR A 158 3.20 13.56 0.47
N ASP A 159 2.80 14.84 0.39
CA ASP A 159 3.69 15.94 0.01
C ASP A 159 4.51 15.68 -1.29
N ALA A 160 3.83 15.20 -2.34
CA ALA A 160 4.40 14.76 -3.63
C ALA A 160 5.18 13.44 -3.62
N VAL A 161 5.32 12.78 -2.47
CA VAL A 161 5.87 11.42 -2.36
C VAL A 161 4.77 10.38 -2.51
N LEU A 162 5.04 9.37 -3.34
CA LEU A 162 4.25 8.16 -3.49
C LEU A 162 4.72 7.12 -2.47
N VAL A 163 3.81 6.60 -1.65
CA VAL A 163 4.14 5.53 -0.70
C VAL A 163 3.41 4.25 -1.08
N ILE A 164 4.15 3.24 -1.56
CA ILE A 164 3.58 1.91 -1.83
C ILE A 164 3.51 1.13 -0.54
N THR A 165 2.30 0.83 -0.09
CA THR A 165 2.09 0.12 1.18
C THR A 165 1.89 -1.39 1.00
N ILE A 166 1.31 -1.83 -0.13
CA ILE A 166 0.98 -3.24 -0.36
C ILE A 166 0.98 -3.55 -1.86
N VAL A 167 1.62 -4.66 -2.25
CA VAL A 167 1.46 -5.30 -3.57
C VAL A 167 0.74 -6.65 -3.39
N VAL A 168 -0.27 -6.93 -4.21
CA VAL A 168 -1.00 -8.22 -4.19
C VAL A 168 -1.12 -8.77 -5.61
N PRO A 169 -0.57 -9.96 -5.92
CA PRO A 169 -0.90 -10.66 -7.16
C PRO A 169 -2.37 -11.10 -7.10
N LYS A 170 -3.13 -10.93 -8.19
CA LYS A 170 -4.56 -11.31 -8.24
C LYS A 170 -4.79 -12.82 -8.06
N GLU A 171 -3.80 -13.63 -8.43
CA GLU A 171 -3.78 -15.10 -8.30
C GLU A 171 -2.81 -15.59 -7.20
N GLY A 172 -2.29 -14.66 -6.38
CA GLY A 172 -1.33 -14.97 -5.33
C GLY A 172 -1.96 -15.68 -4.13
N PRO A 173 -1.15 -16.28 -3.25
CA PRO A 173 -1.65 -16.90 -2.03
C PRO A 173 -2.51 -15.90 -1.22
N PRO A 174 -3.60 -16.37 -0.57
CA PRO A 174 -4.50 -15.51 0.21
C PRO A 174 -3.74 -14.75 1.31
N LYS A 175 -4.41 -13.78 1.96
CA LYS A 175 -3.93 -12.96 3.09
C LYS A 175 -3.29 -13.71 4.30
N LYS A 176 -2.96 -15.00 4.21
CA LYS A 176 -2.04 -15.64 5.15
C LYS A 176 -0.68 -14.95 5.06
N GLU A 177 -0.40 -14.13 6.05
CA GLU A 177 0.91 -13.55 6.30
C GLU A 177 1.89 -14.65 6.71
N PHE A 178 2.43 -15.37 5.74
CA PHE A 178 3.49 -16.34 5.99
C PHE A 178 4.71 -15.63 6.58
N GLY A 179 5.28 -16.18 7.65
CA GLY A 179 6.41 -15.57 8.37
C GLY A 179 6.04 -14.53 9.43
N PHE A 180 4.75 -14.34 9.76
CA PHE A 180 4.31 -13.49 10.87
C PHE A 180 3.70 -14.27 12.05
N ASN A 181 3.66 -15.61 11.97
CA ASN A 181 3.38 -16.48 13.11
C ASN A 181 4.65 -17.25 13.51
N LEU A 182 4.90 -17.33 14.82
CA LEU A 182 6.09 -17.99 15.42
C LEU A 182 6.21 -19.48 15.03
N GLY A 183 5.08 -20.17 14.82
CA GLY A 183 5.05 -21.58 14.45
C GLY A 183 5.64 -21.83 13.07
N GLU A 184 5.29 -21.02 12.07
CA GLU A 184 5.74 -21.17 10.69
C GLU A 184 7.22 -20.79 10.51
N ILE A 185 7.70 -19.76 11.23
CA ILE A 185 9.13 -19.40 11.31
C ILE A 185 9.96 -20.57 11.84
N MET A 186 9.45 -21.28 12.86
CA MET A 186 10.12 -22.45 13.43
C MET A 186 10.13 -23.65 12.47
N THR A 187 9.07 -23.85 11.69
CA THR A 187 8.99 -24.94 10.70
C THR A 187 9.96 -24.70 9.54
N TYR A 188 10.09 -23.45 9.07
CA TYR A 188 11.04 -23.09 8.01
C TYR A 188 12.50 -23.26 8.44
N ARG A 189 12.88 -22.77 9.64
CA ARG A 189 14.23 -22.98 10.20
C ARG A 189 14.59 -24.46 10.37
N ARG A 190 13.62 -25.34 10.65
CA ARG A 190 13.83 -26.80 10.69
C ARG A 190 14.08 -27.37 9.30
N HIS A 191 13.45 -26.84 8.26
CA HIS A 191 13.67 -27.27 6.87
C HIS A 191 15.01 -26.78 6.31
N GLU A 192 15.44 -25.55 6.61
CA GLU A 192 16.77 -25.07 6.21
C GLU A 192 17.90 -25.84 6.89
N LYS A 193 17.80 -26.09 8.20
CA LYS A 193 18.78 -26.92 8.93
C LYS A 193 18.90 -28.35 8.37
N ARG A 194 17.83 -28.87 7.75
CA ARG A 194 17.85 -30.19 7.09
C ARG A 194 18.54 -30.14 5.73
N LYS A 195 18.40 -29.05 4.98
CA LYS A 195 19.11 -28.85 3.69
C LYS A 195 20.60 -28.54 3.86
N SER A 196 20.98 -27.94 4.98
CA SER A 196 22.37 -27.62 5.32
C SER A 196 23.07 -28.67 6.19
N SER A 197 22.46 -29.85 6.41
CA SER A 197 23.11 -30.93 7.15
C SER A 197 24.08 -31.67 6.23
N PRO A 198 25.39 -31.67 6.49
CA PRO A 198 26.39 -32.37 5.66
C PRO A 198 26.37 -33.90 5.87
N PHE A 199 25.40 -34.42 6.62
CA PHE A 199 25.20 -35.84 6.87
C PHE A 199 23.88 -36.33 6.28
N GLN A 200 23.82 -36.41 4.96
CA GLN A 200 23.05 -37.44 4.26
C GLN A 200 23.95 -37.99 3.16
N LYS A 201 24.68 -39.07 3.49
CA LYS A 201 25.15 -40.07 2.54
C LYS A 201 24.11 -41.17 2.49
#